data_AF-A0A1H9Y5E7-F1
#
_entry.id   AF-A0A1H9Y5E7-F1
#
_cell.length_a   1.000
_cell.length_b   1.000
_cell.length_c   1.000
_cell.angle_alpha   90.00
_cell.angle_beta   90.00
_cell.angle_gamma   90.00
#
_symmetry.space_group_name_H-M   'P 1'
#
loop_
_entity.id
_entity.type
_entity.pdbx_description
1 polymer ?
#
loop_
_entity_poly.entity_id
_entity_poly.type
_entity_poly.pdbx_seq_one_letter_code
_entity_poly.pdbx_strand_id
1 'polypeptide(L)'
;MNQKRQLEIDIVKGYAILFMVLVHCYEDYGSAAIQTKGFFSHLVFFLGGPLTPPVFMFCMGVGMVYTHKQSSRQFIKRGIFLFFLGYVLNFIRDFIPYTIQSYIQHDTSLFETAKDYLLCTDILPFAGLSYLFIGVFKSTRLKDYWLIVFYAFCAILNVILLPFKFETRTLASITGLIWGTWDCTWFPFLSWIFFPISGYLFGKQLITYKDTDQFYRKILTFTGLLFFPLITLMYELHIDCGALDGYFDMEYFHMNWFGNFMTLELILLWTGFWHFASETLPSLLKNTLVRWSKELNVFYIIHWIFIGYGNLVFGYFKHSVIEVLLLFVFTLAASDWITACFIKRRNLPLSKPAGSVRR
;
A
#
# COMPACT_ATOMS: atom_id res chain seq x y z
N MET A 1 1.86 -2.47 -29.27
CA MET A 1 1.52 -2.29 -27.83
C MET A 1 2.80 -2.42 -27.03
N ASN A 2 3.06 -1.51 -26.10
CA ASN A 2 4.20 -1.56 -25.19
C ASN A 2 3.96 -2.63 -24.11
N GLN A 3 4.19 -3.90 -24.43
CA GLN A 3 3.95 -5.02 -23.51
C GLN A 3 5.16 -5.37 -22.64
N LYS A 4 6.25 -4.60 -22.75
CA LYS A 4 7.45 -4.83 -21.93
C LYS A 4 7.12 -4.53 -20.47
N ARG A 5 7.90 -5.12 -19.57
CA ARG A 5 7.87 -4.72 -18.16
C ARG A 5 8.42 -3.31 -18.05
N GLN A 6 7.70 -2.44 -17.35
CA GLN A 6 8.03 -1.02 -17.19
C GLN A 6 9.00 -0.87 -16.00
N LEU A 7 10.21 -0.36 -16.26
CA LEU A 7 11.29 -0.27 -15.27
C LEU A 7 10.94 0.76 -14.19
N GLU A 8 10.45 1.93 -14.60
CA GLU A 8 10.04 3.02 -13.73
C GLU A 8 8.98 2.58 -12.72
N ILE A 9 8.03 1.75 -13.16
CA ILE A 9 7.00 1.16 -12.28
C ILE A 9 7.63 0.24 -11.25
N ASP A 10 8.68 -0.50 -11.61
CA ASP A 10 9.40 -1.32 -10.64
C ASP A 10 10.21 -0.49 -9.65
N ILE A 11 10.86 0.57 -10.12
CA ILE A 11 11.67 1.48 -9.30
C ILE A 11 10.81 2.21 -8.28
N VAL A 12 9.67 2.79 -8.66
CA VAL A 12 8.77 3.47 -7.71
C VAL A 12 8.24 2.53 -6.64
N LYS A 13 7.86 1.29 -7.01
CA LYS A 13 7.49 0.25 -6.04
C LYS A 13 8.66 -0.14 -5.13
N GLY A 14 9.88 -0.23 -5.66
CA GLY A 14 11.06 -0.55 -4.88
C GLY A 14 11.36 0.51 -3.81
N TYR A 15 11.26 1.79 -4.16
CA TYR A 15 11.38 2.88 -3.19
C TYR A 15 10.22 2.90 -2.19
N ALA A 16 8.99 2.68 -2.65
CA ALA A 16 7.84 2.55 -1.76
C ALA A 16 8.04 1.42 -0.73
N ILE A 17 8.65 0.28 -1.11
CA ILE A 17 9.00 -0.78 -0.14
C ILE A 17 10.02 -0.28 0.89
N LEU A 18 11.05 0.45 0.47
CA LEU A 18 12.04 1.03 1.38
C LEU A 18 11.37 1.96 2.41
N PHE A 19 10.53 2.88 1.92
CA PHE A 19 9.84 3.87 2.74
C PHE A 19 8.80 3.24 3.66
N MET A 20 8.07 2.23 3.18
CA MET A 20 7.14 1.43 3.97
C MET A 20 7.82 0.82 5.20
N VAL A 21 8.97 0.16 5.03
CA VAL A 21 9.67 -0.46 6.16
C VAL A 21 10.17 0.61 7.14
N LEU A 22 10.62 1.76 6.63
CA LEU A 22 11.04 2.88 7.46
C LEU A 22 9.90 3.43 8.31
N VAL A 23 8.75 3.75 7.69
CA VAL A 23 7.61 4.32 8.43
C VAL A 23 7.02 3.34 9.42
N HIS A 24 6.86 2.06 9.07
CA HIS A 24 6.33 1.08 10.02
C HIS A 24 7.29 0.86 11.21
N CYS A 25 8.61 0.79 10.98
CA CYS A 25 9.55 0.75 12.10
C CYS A 25 9.48 2.03 12.95
N TYR A 26 9.26 3.18 12.31
CA TYR A 26 9.15 4.45 12.99
C TYR A 26 7.88 4.55 13.85
N GLU A 27 6.74 4.12 13.31
CA GLU A 27 5.45 4.07 13.99
C GLU A 27 5.45 3.05 15.14
N ASP A 28 5.90 1.81 14.92
CA ASP A 28 5.85 0.77 15.94
C ASP A 28 6.88 0.95 17.07
N TYR A 29 8.12 1.33 16.73
CA TYR A 29 9.21 1.41 17.71
C TYR A 29 9.45 2.81 18.26
N GLY A 30 9.20 3.85 17.46
CA GLY A 30 9.58 5.22 17.79
C GLY A 30 8.82 5.79 18.98
N SER A 31 9.53 6.50 19.87
CA SER A 31 8.85 7.19 20.97
C SER A 31 7.94 8.31 20.49
N ALA A 32 6.89 8.63 21.26
CA ALA A 32 6.02 9.76 20.98
C ALA A 32 6.79 11.08 20.82
N ALA A 33 7.91 11.24 21.52
CA ALA A 33 8.76 12.43 21.45
C ALA A 33 9.39 12.64 20.05
N ILE A 34 9.71 11.57 19.33
CA ILE A 34 10.27 11.67 17.97
C ILE A 34 9.15 11.74 16.93
N GLN A 35 8.06 10.99 17.13
CA GLN A 35 6.96 10.93 16.16
C GLN A 35 6.17 12.24 16.07
N THR A 36 6.01 12.98 17.16
CA THR A 36 5.10 14.14 17.19
C THR A 36 5.75 15.47 16.82
N LYS A 37 7.07 15.51 16.55
CA LYS A 37 7.79 16.76 16.29
C LYS A 37 8.99 16.61 15.36
N GLY A 38 9.15 17.60 14.48
CA GLY A 38 10.39 17.88 13.78
C GLY A 38 10.45 17.38 12.34
N PHE A 39 11.39 17.93 11.60
CA PHE A 39 11.54 17.69 10.16
C PHE A 39 11.70 16.21 9.80
N PHE A 40 12.47 15.46 10.59
CA PHE A 40 12.68 14.04 10.33
C PHE A 40 11.36 13.25 10.42
N SER A 41 10.48 13.61 11.38
CA SER A 41 9.18 12.97 11.52
C SER A 41 8.30 13.21 10.30
N HIS A 42 8.13 14.48 9.90
CA HIS A 42 7.36 14.83 8.70
C HIS A 42 7.93 14.17 7.44
N LEU A 43 9.26 14.05 7.34
CA LEU A 43 9.90 13.38 6.21
C LEU A 43 9.54 11.89 6.18
N VAL A 44 9.62 11.19 7.32
CA VAL A 44 9.27 9.76 7.40
C VAL A 44 7.80 9.55 7.04
N PHE A 45 6.89 10.34 7.60
CA PHE A 45 5.45 10.24 7.30
C PHE A 45 5.11 10.63 5.87
N PHE A 46 5.79 11.62 5.27
CA PHE A 46 5.60 11.95 3.86
C PHE A 46 6.07 10.81 2.93
N LEU A 47 7.24 10.21 3.21
CA LEU A 47 7.76 9.10 2.43
C LEU A 47 6.90 7.82 2.59
N GLY A 48 6.46 7.56 3.82
CA GLY A 48 5.69 6.38 4.21
C GLY A 48 4.19 6.47 3.96
N GLY A 49 3.64 7.67 3.90
CA GLY A 49 2.24 7.95 3.60
C GLY A 49 2.05 8.12 2.09
N PRO A 50 1.94 9.35 1.57
CA PRO A 50 1.49 9.58 0.19
C PRO A 50 2.38 8.94 -0.90
N LEU A 51 3.67 8.67 -0.62
CA LEU A 51 4.59 8.02 -1.56
C LEU A 51 4.64 6.49 -1.48
N THR A 52 3.83 5.85 -0.63
CA THR A 52 3.91 4.41 -0.40
C THR A 52 2.59 3.66 -0.65
N PRO A 53 1.57 3.62 0.25
CA PRO A 53 0.33 2.88 -0.04
C PRO A 53 -0.38 3.30 -1.34
N PRO A 54 -0.54 4.61 -1.66
CA PRO A 54 -1.16 5.04 -2.91
C PRO A 54 -0.37 4.59 -4.14
N VAL A 55 0.97 4.64 -4.07
CA VAL A 55 1.86 4.14 -5.14
C VAL A 55 1.66 2.65 -5.35
N PHE A 56 1.58 1.84 -4.29
CA PHE A 56 1.30 0.41 -4.43
C PHE A 56 -0.04 0.14 -5.09
N MET A 57 -1.08 0.86 -4.69
CA MET A 57 -2.44 0.67 -5.22
C MET A 57 -2.57 1.15 -6.67
N PHE A 58 -1.91 2.26 -7.02
CA PHE A 58 -1.78 2.71 -8.40
C PHE A 58 -1.01 1.70 -9.25
N CYS A 59 0.19 1.27 -8.83
CA CYS A 59 0.97 0.28 -9.56
C CYS A 59 0.27 -1.07 -9.66
N MET A 60 -0.54 -1.45 -8.66
CA MET A 60 -1.41 -2.63 -8.74
C MET A 60 -2.42 -2.48 -9.89
N GLY A 61 -3.07 -1.31 -10.01
CA GLY A 61 -3.95 -0.98 -11.13
C GLY A 61 -3.23 -1.08 -12.49
N VAL A 62 -2.01 -0.53 -12.60
CA VAL A 62 -1.18 -0.68 -13.80
C VAL A 62 -0.92 -2.16 -14.10
N GLY A 63 -0.53 -2.93 -13.08
CA GLY A 63 -0.26 -4.37 -13.20
C GLY A 63 -1.46 -5.20 -13.65
N MET A 64 -2.69 -4.76 -13.36
CA MET A 64 -3.92 -5.38 -13.86
C MET A 64 -4.05 -5.29 -15.39
N VAL A 65 -3.45 -4.28 -16.03
CA VAL A 65 -3.42 -4.15 -17.49
C VAL A 65 -2.32 -5.01 -18.10
N TYR A 66 -1.15 -5.08 -17.46
CA TYR A 66 0.04 -5.76 -18.00
C TYR A 66 0.10 -7.26 -17.71
N THR A 67 -0.74 -7.80 -16.82
CA THR A 67 -0.75 -9.23 -16.53
C THR A 67 -1.20 -10.07 -17.73
N HIS A 68 -0.64 -11.27 -17.91
CA HIS A 68 -1.17 -12.23 -18.89
C HIS A 68 -2.50 -12.86 -18.43
N LYS A 69 -2.79 -12.84 -17.13
CA LYS A 69 -4.00 -13.41 -16.53
C LYS A 69 -5.14 -12.39 -16.58
N GLN A 70 -5.75 -12.22 -17.74
CA GLN A 70 -6.70 -11.12 -18.00
C GLN A 70 -8.18 -11.44 -17.69
N SER A 71 -8.55 -12.68 -17.40
CA SER A 71 -9.96 -13.04 -17.26
C SER A 71 -10.59 -12.53 -15.95
N SER A 72 -11.88 -12.19 -15.99
CA SER A 72 -12.65 -11.75 -14.82
C SER A 72 -12.56 -12.74 -13.66
N ARG A 73 -12.69 -14.04 -13.96
CA ARG A 73 -12.57 -15.12 -12.97
C ARG A 73 -11.21 -15.15 -12.26
N GLN A 74 -10.11 -14.87 -12.98
CA GLN A 74 -8.77 -14.82 -12.39
C GLN A 74 -8.63 -13.64 -11.43
N PHE A 75 -9.19 -12.48 -11.79
CA PHE A 75 -9.23 -11.30 -10.93
C PHE A 75 -10.05 -11.56 -9.67
N ILE A 76 -11.25 -12.11 -9.81
CA ILE A 76 -12.11 -12.46 -8.67
C ILE A 76 -11.40 -13.45 -7.75
N LYS A 77 -10.82 -14.53 -8.28
CA LYS A 77 -10.08 -15.52 -7.48
C LYS A 77 -8.91 -14.86 -6.72
N ARG A 78 -8.16 -13.97 -7.37
CA ARG A 78 -7.06 -13.23 -6.73
C ARG A 78 -7.59 -12.28 -5.65
N GLY A 79 -8.70 -11.60 -5.90
CA GLY A 79 -9.35 -10.71 -4.94
C GLY A 79 -9.77 -11.43 -3.67
N ILE A 80 -10.47 -12.57 -3.80
CA ILE A 80 -10.84 -13.43 -2.67
C ILE A 80 -9.59 -13.86 -1.88
N PHE A 81 -8.55 -14.32 -2.59
CA PHE A 81 -7.32 -14.77 -1.95
C PHE A 81 -6.63 -13.64 -1.15
N LEU A 82 -6.47 -12.45 -1.74
CA LEU A 82 -5.84 -11.31 -1.07
C LEU A 82 -6.67 -10.81 0.12
N PHE A 83 -8.00 -10.82 -0.02
CA PHE A 83 -8.90 -10.42 1.04
C PHE A 83 -8.70 -11.27 2.30
N PHE A 84 -8.75 -12.60 2.16
CA PHE A 84 -8.52 -13.50 3.29
C PHE A 84 -7.07 -13.51 3.77
N LEU A 85 -6.10 -13.42 2.85
CA LEU A 85 -4.69 -13.34 3.22
C LEU A 85 -4.39 -12.11 4.09
N GLY A 86 -5.11 -11.01 3.88
CA GLY A 86 -5.04 -9.82 4.72
C GLY A 86 -5.37 -10.10 6.18
N TYR A 87 -6.53 -10.69 6.45
CA TYR A 87 -6.93 -11.05 7.82
C TYR A 87 -6.06 -12.14 8.44
N VAL A 88 -5.55 -13.08 7.64
CA VAL A 88 -4.54 -14.04 8.11
C VAL A 88 -3.27 -13.31 8.54
N LEU A 89 -2.85 -12.29 7.80
CA LEU A 89 -1.69 -11.49 8.16
C LEU A 89 -1.96 -10.70 9.46
N ASN A 90 -3.09 -10.01 9.59
CA ASN A 90 -3.46 -9.30 10.83
C ASN A 90 -3.44 -10.24 12.04
N PHE A 91 -3.96 -11.46 11.88
CA PHE A 91 -3.93 -12.48 12.92
C PHE A 91 -2.48 -12.83 13.34
N ILE A 92 -1.60 -13.06 12.37
CA ILE A 92 -0.22 -13.47 12.65
C ILE A 92 0.63 -12.31 13.20
N ARG A 93 0.54 -11.13 12.59
CA ARG A 93 1.44 -10.01 12.89
C ARG A 93 0.99 -9.18 14.10
N ASP A 94 -0.32 -9.06 14.35
CA ASP A 94 -0.85 -8.20 15.41
C ASP A 94 -1.53 -8.99 16.51
N PHE A 95 -2.55 -9.80 16.17
CA PHE A 95 -3.37 -10.48 17.17
C PHE A 95 -2.53 -11.40 18.07
N ILE A 96 -1.66 -12.22 17.48
CA ILE A 96 -0.79 -13.13 18.24
C ILE A 96 0.17 -12.34 19.15
N PRO A 97 1.00 -11.38 18.66
CA PRO A 97 1.89 -10.61 19.53
C PRO A 97 1.17 -9.85 20.65
N TYR A 98 0.11 -9.10 20.35
CA TYR A 98 -0.60 -8.37 21.40
C TYR A 98 -1.26 -9.31 22.43
N THR A 99 -1.73 -10.49 22.03
CA THR A 99 -2.26 -11.49 22.97
C THR A 99 -1.17 -12.05 23.88
N ILE A 100 0.01 -12.36 23.32
CA ILE A 100 1.15 -12.82 24.12
C ILE A 100 1.57 -11.73 25.11
N GLN A 101 1.62 -10.48 24.66
CA GLN A 101 2.00 -9.35 25.51
C GLN A 101 0.99 -9.10 26.63
N SER A 102 -0.31 -9.19 26.33
CA SER A 102 -1.39 -9.12 27.32
C SER A 102 -1.20 -10.16 28.43
N TYR A 103 -0.83 -11.39 28.06
CA TYR A 103 -0.56 -12.46 29.02
C TYR A 103 0.69 -12.18 29.87
N ILE A 104 1.79 -11.74 29.24
CA ILE A 104 3.06 -11.45 29.94
C ILE A 104 2.92 -10.27 30.91
N GLN A 105 2.19 -9.21 30.50
CA GLN A 105 2.05 -7.98 31.27
C GLN A 105 0.85 -7.98 32.22
N HIS A 106 0.02 -9.02 32.18
CA HIS A 106 -1.25 -9.09 32.91
C HIS A 106 -2.18 -7.90 32.64
N ASP A 107 -2.14 -7.36 31.42
CA ASP A 107 -2.95 -6.22 30.99
C ASP A 107 -4.00 -6.66 29.96
N THR A 108 -5.26 -6.68 30.38
CA THR A 108 -6.39 -7.08 29.52
C THR A 108 -6.69 -6.07 28.41
N SER A 109 -6.26 -4.81 28.54
CA SER A 109 -6.47 -3.80 27.49
C SER A 109 -5.74 -4.18 26.19
N LEU A 110 -4.54 -4.77 26.30
CA LEU A 110 -3.78 -5.26 25.16
C LEU A 110 -4.48 -6.40 24.41
N PHE A 111 -5.30 -7.20 25.10
CA PHE A 111 -6.11 -8.22 24.44
C PHE A 111 -7.31 -7.60 23.68
N GLU A 112 -7.85 -6.48 24.18
CA GLU A 112 -8.83 -5.70 23.41
C GLU A 112 -8.18 -5.10 22.16
N THR A 113 -6.98 -4.53 22.28
CA THR A 113 -6.18 -4.03 21.16
C THR A 113 -5.86 -5.13 20.15
N ALA A 114 -5.54 -6.35 20.60
CA ALA A 114 -5.34 -7.50 19.73
C ALA A 114 -6.58 -7.78 18.87
N LYS A 115 -7.76 -7.78 19.50
CA LYS A 115 -9.05 -7.98 18.81
C LYS A 115 -9.37 -6.85 17.84
N ASP A 116 -8.99 -5.62 18.17
CA ASP A 116 -9.12 -4.49 17.26
C ASP A 116 -8.27 -4.71 16.01
N TYR A 117 -6.96 -4.92 16.18
CA TYR A 117 -6.02 -5.14 15.07
C TYR A 117 -6.35 -6.34 14.18
N LEU A 118 -6.93 -7.41 14.74
CA LEU A 118 -7.41 -8.54 13.96
C LEU A 118 -8.44 -8.11 12.90
N LEU A 119 -9.34 -7.19 13.25
CA LEU A 119 -10.47 -6.79 12.42
C LEU A 119 -10.24 -5.49 11.63
N CYS A 120 -9.10 -4.83 11.81
CA CYS A 120 -8.77 -3.60 11.11
C CYS A 120 -8.73 -3.78 9.59
N THR A 121 -9.19 -2.73 8.89
CA THR A 121 -9.16 -2.69 7.43
C THR A 121 -7.79 -2.24 6.95
N ASP A 122 -6.97 -3.22 6.56
CA ASP A 122 -5.61 -3.01 6.03
C ASP A 122 -5.59 -3.02 4.48
N ILE A 123 -4.41 -2.81 3.89
CA ILE A 123 -4.19 -2.66 2.45
C ILE A 123 -4.44 -3.97 1.69
N LEU A 124 -4.22 -5.13 2.31
CA LEU A 124 -4.45 -6.43 1.66
C LEU A 124 -5.95 -6.75 1.51
N PRO A 125 -6.81 -6.60 2.54
CA PRO A 125 -8.26 -6.62 2.37
C PRO A 125 -8.73 -5.66 1.29
N PHE A 126 -8.26 -4.40 1.31
CA PHE A 126 -8.58 -3.40 0.29
C PHE A 126 -8.14 -3.81 -1.13
N ALA A 127 -6.92 -4.32 -1.29
CA ALA A 127 -6.43 -4.84 -2.56
C ALA A 127 -7.31 -6.01 -3.06
N GLY A 128 -7.77 -6.86 -2.14
CA GLY A 128 -8.75 -7.91 -2.40
C GLY A 128 -10.05 -7.36 -2.99
N LEU A 129 -10.66 -6.37 -2.33
CA LEU A 129 -11.86 -5.69 -2.79
C LEU A 129 -11.67 -5.01 -4.16
N SER A 130 -10.51 -4.39 -4.37
CA SER A 130 -10.16 -3.76 -5.66
C SER A 130 -10.08 -4.77 -6.80
N TYR A 131 -9.47 -5.94 -6.58
CA TYR A 131 -9.44 -7.02 -7.57
C TYR A 131 -10.83 -7.62 -7.84
N LEU A 132 -11.65 -7.77 -6.80
CA LEU A 132 -13.05 -8.19 -6.94
C LEU A 132 -13.83 -7.20 -7.81
N PHE A 133 -13.75 -5.91 -7.49
CA PHE A 133 -14.40 -4.85 -8.24
C PHE A 133 -13.99 -4.84 -9.72
N ILE A 134 -12.68 -4.81 -10.03
CA ILE A 134 -12.21 -4.83 -11.41
C ILE A 134 -12.57 -6.14 -12.11
N GLY A 135 -12.56 -7.26 -11.41
CA GLY A 135 -13.01 -8.55 -11.93
C GLY A 135 -14.49 -8.54 -12.35
N VAL A 136 -15.36 -8.00 -11.50
CA VAL A 136 -16.79 -7.80 -11.81
C VAL A 136 -16.97 -6.80 -12.94
N PHE A 137 -16.29 -5.64 -12.91
CA PHE A 137 -16.34 -4.64 -13.97
C PHE A 137 -16.01 -5.26 -15.33
N LYS A 138 -14.94 -6.06 -15.41
CA LYS A 138 -14.57 -6.77 -16.65
C LYS A 138 -15.62 -7.76 -17.14
N SER A 139 -16.42 -8.35 -16.24
CA SER A 139 -17.51 -9.25 -16.64
C SER A 139 -18.69 -8.52 -17.31
N THR A 140 -18.89 -7.23 -16.99
CA THR A 140 -19.97 -6.41 -17.57
C THR A 140 -19.69 -5.91 -18.99
N ARG A 141 -18.42 -5.95 -19.44
CA ARG A 141 -17.96 -5.39 -20.73
C ARG A 141 -18.30 -3.90 -20.94
N LEU A 142 -18.50 -3.16 -19.86
CA LEU A 142 -18.70 -1.71 -19.90
C LEU A 142 -17.44 -0.99 -20.41
N LYS A 143 -17.64 0.20 -21.00
CA LYS A 143 -16.56 1.10 -21.43
C LYS A 143 -15.83 1.71 -20.23
N ASP A 144 -14.54 2.02 -20.36
CA ASP A 144 -13.72 2.46 -19.22
C ASP A 144 -14.20 3.75 -18.54
N TYR A 145 -14.93 4.64 -19.23
CA TYR A 145 -15.45 5.86 -18.61
C TYR A 145 -16.42 5.56 -17.45
N TRP A 146 -17.03 4.36 -17.42
CA TRP A 146 -17.86 3.94 -16.30
C TRP A 146 -17.05 3.75 -15.01
N LEU A 147 -15.74 3.53 -15.08
CA LEU A 147 -14.87 3.55 -13.90
C LEU A 147 -14.77 4.95 -13.30
N ILE A 148 -14.74 5.99 -14.15
CA ILE A 148 -14.70 7.39 -13.72
C ILE A 148 -16.03 7.77 -13.07
N VAL A 149 -17.15 7.41 -13.71
CA VAL A 149 -18.50 7.62 -13.15
C VAL A 149 -18.67 6.89 -11.82
N PHE A 150 -18.20 5.64 -11.73
CA PHE A 150 -18.23 4.87 -10.49
C PHE A 150 -17.42 5.53 -9.37
N TYR A 151 -16.21 6.02 -9.67
CA TYR A 151 -15.43 6.73 -8.65
C TYR A 151 -16.12 8.03 -8.22
N ALA A 152 -16.68 8.81 -9.16
CA ALA A 152 -17.42 10.03 -8.80
C ALA A 152 -18.58 9.72 -7.83
N PHE A 153 -19.30 8.61 -8.05
CA PHE A 153 -20.30 8.12 -7.11
C PHE A 153 -19.68 7.74 -5.75
N CYS A 154 -18.56 7.02 -5.74
CA CYS A 154 -17.87 6.65 -4.50
C CYS A 154 -17.38 7.87 -3.71
N ALA A 155 -16.85 8.88 -4.38
CA ALA A 155 -16.39 10.13 -3.77
C ALA A 155 -17.54 10.88 -3.08
N ILE A 156 -18.69 11.01 -3.75
CA ILE A 156 -19.90 11.62 -3.17
C ILE A 156 -20.37 10.82 -1.96
N LEU A 157 -20.46 9.49 -2.10
CA LEU A 157 -20.90 8.61 -1.03
C LEU A 157 -19.94 8.63 0.16
N ASN A 158 -18.62 8.72 -0.07
CA ASN A 158 -17.62 8.83 0.99
C ASN A 158 -17.86 10.09 1.83
N VAL A 159 -18.07 11.25 1.19
CA VAL A 159 -18.35 12.51 1.90
C VAL A 159 -19.64 12.43 2.72
N ILE A 160 -20.69 11.79 2.17
CA ILE A 160 -21.95 11.61 2.89
C ILE A 160 -21.79 10.68 4.10
N LEU A 161 -21.01 9.60 3.95
CA LEU A 161 -20.88 8.56 4.98
C LEU A 161 -19.84 8.86 6.06
N LEU A 162 -18.84 9.71 5.77
CA LEU A 162 -17.72 9.99 6.69
C LEU A 162 -18.15 10.43 8.11
N PRO A 163 -19.21 11.24 8.30
CA PRO A 163 -19.68 11.60 9.64
C PRO A 163 -20.30 10.44 10.43
N PHE A 164 -20.67 9.33 9.78
CA PHE A 164 -21.35 8.21 10.41
C PHE A 164 -20.34 7.17 10.92
N LYS A 165 -20.13 7.17 12.25
CA LYS A 165 -19.31 6.20 12.98
C LYS A 165 -20.17 5.23 13.77
N PHE A 166 -19.79 3.96 13.83
CA PHE A 166 -20.49 2.96 14.63
C PHE A 166 -19.75 2.69 15.95
N GLU A 167 -20.51 2.58 17.03
CA GLU A 167 -19.97 2.30 18.37
C GLU A 167 -19.56 0.83 18.55
N THR A 168 -20.23 -0.10 17.87
CA THR A 168 -19.93 -1.52 18.01
C THR A 168 -18.78 -1.94 17.11
N ARG A 169 -17.75 -2.56 17.70
CA ARG A 169 -16.54 -3.07 17.01
C ARG A 169 -16.89 -3.90 15.77
N THR A 170 -17.82 -4.83 15.88
CA THR A 170 -18.21 -5.72 14.78
C THR A 170 -18.76 -4.96 13.59
N LEU A 171 -19.68 -4.02 13.83
CA LEU A 171 -20.30 -3.25 12.75
C LEU A 171 -19.27 -2.30 12.13
N ALA A 172 -18.52 -1.59 12.98
CA ALA A 172 -17.44 -0.69 12.59
C ALA A 172 -16.37 -1.39 11.73
N SER A 173 -16.02 -2.64 12.04
CA SER A 173 -15.06 -3.43 11.27
C SER A 173 -15.59 -3.81 9.88
N ILE A 174 -16.87 -4.16 9.79
CA ILE A 174 -17.50 -4.53 8.52
C ILE A 174 -17.70 -3.29 7.63
N THR A 175 -18.20 -2.19 8.19
CA THR A 175 -18.44 -0.96 7.44
C THR A 175 -17.14 -0.20 7.15
N GLY A 176 -16.08 -0.41 7.94
CA GLY A 176 -14.72 0.09 7.71
C GLY A 176 -14.12 -0.36 6.38
N LEU A 177 -14.56 -1.52 5.86
CA LEU A 177 -14.19 -1.95 4.50
C LEU A 177 -14.69 -1.01 3.41
N ILE A 178 -15.75 -0.22 3.70
CA ILE A 178 -16.44 0.63 2.74
C ILE A 178 -16.04 2.11 2.93
N TRP A 179 -16.18 2.67 4.14
CA TRP A 179 -15.82 4.07 4.46
C TRP A 179 -15.10 4.19 5.80
N GLY A 180 -14.48 5.36 6.06
CA GLY A 180 -13.77 5.67 7.29
C GLY A 180 -14.68 5.80 8.52
N THR A 181 -15.20 4.69 9.02
CA THR A 181 -16.17 4.65 10.13
C THR A 181 -15.52 4.41 11.50
N TRP A 182 -14.21 4.10 11.52
CA TRP A 182 -13.49 3.66 12.70
C TRP A 182 -12.00 4.02 12.62
N ASP A 183 -11.36 4.17 13.78
CA ASP A 183 -9.95 4.58 13.90
C ASP A 183 -8.97 3.50 13.43
N CYS A 184 -9.45 2.28 13.18
CA CYS A 184 -8.67 1.21 12.58
C CYS A 184 -9.11 0.88 11.14
N THR A 185 -9.57 1.91 10.43
CA THR A 185 -9.91 1.85 9.00
C THR A 185 -8.87 2.61 8.20
N TRP A 186 -7.85 1.91 7.70
CA TRP A 186 -6.75 2.55 6.98
C TRP A 186 -7.08 2.78 5.49
N PHE A 187 -7.68 1.79 4.82
CA PHE A 187 -7.89 1.84 3.36
C PHE A 187 -9.37 1.64 2.97
N PRO A 188 -10.28 2.54 3.38
CA PRO A 188 -11.70 2.42 3.06
C PRO A 188 -11.94 2.44 1.55
N PHE A 189 -12.75 1.49 1.06
CA PHE A 189 -12.92 1.26 -0.37
C PHE A 189 -13.40 2.50 -1.15
N LEU A 190 -14.38 3.25 -0.63
CA LEU A 190 -14.99 4.37 -1.36
C LEU A 190 -13.98 5.48 -1.71
N SER A 191 -13.03 5.76 -0.81
CA SER A 191 -11.96 6.74 -1.08
C SER A 191 -10.82 6.10 -1.88
N TRP A 192 -10.31 4.95 -1.43
CA TRP A 192 -9.05 4.40 -1.94
C TRP A 192 -9.16 3.70 -3.29
N ILE A 193 -10.35 3.24 -3.73
CA ILE A 193 -10.54 2.62 -5.05
C ILE A 193 -10.12 3.54 -6.21
N PHE A 194 -10.01 4.84 -5.93
CA PHE A 194 -9.42 5.83 -6.81
C PHE A 194 -8.05 5.43 -7.36
N PHE A 195 -7.13 4.96 -6.51
CA PHE A 195 -5.76 4.69 -6.93
C PHE A 195 -5.66 3.46 -7.85
N PRO A 196 -6.30 2.31 -7.54
CA PRO A 196 -6.36 1.19 -8.49
C PRO A 196 -7.05 1.54 -9.81
N ILE A 197 -8.15 2.32 -9.79
CA ILE A 197 -8.82 2.78 -11.02
C ILE A 197 -7.88 3.67 -11.85
N SER A 198 -7.25 4.66 -11.21
CA SER A 198 -6.32 5.58 -11.86
C SER A 198 -5.13 4.84 -12.47
N GLY A 199 -4.56 3.90 -11.73
CA GLY A 199 -3.49 3.02 -12.22
C GLY A 199 -3.92 2.14 -13.39
N TYR A 200 -5.15 1.59 -13.35
CA TYR A 200 -5.70 0.80 -14.44
C TYR A 200 -5.86 1.65 -15.71
N LEU A 201 -6.45 2.84 -15.61
CA LEU A 201 -6.61 3.76 -16.74
C LEU A 201 -5.25 4.24 -17.28
N PHE A 202 -4.31 4.57 -16.39
CA PHE A 202 -2.94 4.92 -16.76
C PHE A 202 -2.27 3.77 -17.54
N GLY A 203 -2.35 2.54 -17.02
CA GLY A 203 -1.78 1.35 -17.66
C GLY A 203 -2.36 1.11 -19.05
N LYS A 204 -3.68 1.32 -19.24
CA LYS A 204 -4.36 1.21 -20.54
C LYS A 204 -3.87 2.25 -21.54
N GLN A 205 -3.55 3.46 -21.10
CA GLN A 205 -2.94 4.46 -21.96
C GLN A 205 -1.50 4.06 -22.29
N LEU A 206 -0.67 3.83 -21.27
CA LEU A 206 0.75 3.52 -21.44
C LEU A 206 1.01 2.34 -22.40
N ILE A 207 0.22 1.26 -22.29
CA ILE A 207 0.40 0.06 -23.15
C ILE A 207 0.12 0.34 -24.64
N THR A 208 -0.63 1.40 -24.95
CA THR A 208 -0.98 1.78 -26.33
C THR A 208 -0.03 2.80 -26.95
N TYR A 209 0.71 3.56 -26.13
CA TYR A 209 1.67 4.54 -26.61
C TYR A 209 2.87 3.87 -27.29
N LYS A 210 3.28 4.42 -28.44
CA LYS A 210 4.51 4.01 -29.14
C LYS A 210 5.75 4.72 -28.58
N ASP A 211 5.61 6.01 -28.30
CA ASP A 211 6.63 6.86 -27.70
C ASP A 211 6.29 7.09 -26.23
N THR A 212 6.95 6.32 -25.36
CA THR A 212 6.77 6.40 -23.91
C THR A 212 7.36 7.68 -23.33
N ASP A 213 8.42 8.23 -23.91
CA ASP A 213 9.04 9.45 -23.44
C ASP A 213 8.10 10.64 -23.64
N GLN A 214 7.45 10.74 -24.80
CA GLN A 214 6.45 11.78 -25.03
C GLN A 214 5.29 11.67 -24.03
N PHE A 215 4.84 10.44 -23.73
CA PHE A 215 3.78 10.21 -22.75
C PHE A 215 4.16 10.74 -21.36
N TYR A 216 5.35 10.39 -20.87
CA TYR A 216 5.82 10.84 -19.56
C TYR A 216 6.17 12.34 -19.51
N ARG A 217 6.66 12.94 -20.60
CA ARG A 217 6.83 14.40 -20.69
C ARG A 217 5.51 15.14 -20.53
N LYS A 218 4.43 14.64 -21.15
CA LYS A 218 3.07 15.21 -20.99
C LYS A 218 2.62 15.11 -19.53
N ILE A 219 2.77 13.93 -18.92
CA ILE A 219 2.43 13.71 -17.51
C ILE A 219 3.17 14.71 -16.61
N LEU A 220 4.49 14.80 -16.74
CA LEU A 220 5.31 15.72 -15.95
C LEU A 220 4.94 17.19 -16.17
N THR A 221 4.61 17.57 -17.40
CA THR A 221 4.18 18.94 -17.70
C THR A 221 2.86 19.27 -16.99
N PHE A 222 1.85 18.42 -17.13
CA PHE A 222 0.54 18.67 -16.52
C PHE A 222 0.59 18.63 -14.99
N THR A 223 1.28 17.63 -14.44
CA THR A 223 1.38 17.49 -12.98
C THR A 223 2.25 18.60 -12.39
N GLY A 224 3.42 18.91 -12.97
CA GLY A 224 4.26 20.01 -12.50
C GLY A 224 3.59 21.39 -12.55
N LEU A 225 2.68 21.63 -13.51
CA LEU A 225 1.88 22.86 -13.57
C LEU A 225 0.76 22.90 -12.53
N LEU A 226 0.23 21.75 -12.11
CA LEU A 226 -0.90 21.66 -11.17
C LEU A 226 -0.45 21.52 -9.71
N PHE A 227 0.73 20.98 -9.44
CA PHE A 227 1.25 20.72 -8.09
C PHE A 227 1.18 21.95 -7.17
N PHE A 228 1.83 23.04 -7.58
CA PHE A 228 1.90 24.24 -6.75
C PHE A 228 0.54 24.93 -6.56
N PRO A 229 -0.31 25.09 -7.60
CA PRO A 229 -1.68 25.58 -7.40
C PRO A 229 -2.51 24.72 -6.45
N LEU A 230 -2.44 23.39 -6.54
CA LEU A 230 -3.21 22.50 -5.66
C LEU A 230 -2.75 22.57 -4.21
N ILE A 231 -1.43 22.59 -3.98
CA ILE A 231 -0.88 22.78 -2.63
C ILE A 231 -1.27 24.15 -2.07
N THR A 232 -1.16 25.21 -2.87
CA THR A 232 -1.57 26.56 -2.44
C THR A 232 -3.05 26.58 -2.07
N LEU A 233 -3.91 25.99 -2.89
CA LEU A 233 -5.34 25.91 -2.65
C LEU A 233 -5.65 25.13 -1.36
N MET A 234 -4.95 24.02 -1.12
CA MET A 234 -5.10 23.21 0.09
C MET A 234 -4.85 24.05 1.35
N TYR A 235 -3.73 24.79 1.39
CA TYR A 235 -3.36 25.60 2.54
C TYR A 235 -4.27 26.82 2.71
N GLU A 236 -4.55 27.57 1.64
CA GLU A 236 -5.38 28.78 1.71
C GLU A 236 -6.83 28.45 2.14
N LEU A 237 -7.40 27.37 1.61
CA LEU A 237 -8.76 26.94 1.95
C LEU A 237 -8.84 26.00 3.15
N HIS A 238 -7.70 25.68 3.79
CA HIS A 238 -7.63 24.79 4.94
C HIS A 238 -8.33 23.44 4.66
N ILE A 239 -8.13 22.89 3.47
CA ILE A 239 -8.73 21.62 3.07
C ILE A 239 -7.94 20.51 3.74
N ASP A 240 -8.55 19.91 4.76
CA ASP A 240 -7.93 18.80 5.47
C ASP A 240 -8.00 17.50 4.65
N CYS A 241 -6.83 17.01 4.27
CA CYS A 241 -6.60 15.72 3.64
C CYS A 241 -5.43 14.96 4.30
N GLY A 242 -5.12 15.31 5.55
CA GLY A 242 -4.01 14.77 6.35
C GLY A 242 -2.63 15.32 5.99
N ALA A 243 -2.52 16.28 5.07
CA ALA A 243 -1.24 16.88 4.68
C ALA A 243 -0.97 18.25 5.34
N LEU A 244 -1.94 18.85 6.04
CA LEU A 244 -1.85 20.22 6.56
C LEU A 244 -0.83 20.34 7.71
N ASP A 245 -0.75 19.34 8.58
CA ASP A 245 0.18 19.27 9.70
C ASP A 245 1.45 18.47 9.37
N GLY A 246 1.43 17.70 8.28
CA GLY A 246 2.55 16.91 7.79
C GLY A 246 2.67 15.51 8.42
N TYR A 247 1.69 15.06 9.20
CA TYR A 247 1.72 13.74 9.86
C TYR A 247 1.00 12.64 9.08
N PHE A 248 0.04 12.99 8.21
CA PHE A 248 -0.70 12.01 7.40
C PHE A 248 -1.44 10.96 8.24
N ASP A 249 -2.11 11.44 9.30
CA ASP A 249 -2.89 10.64 10.25
C ASP A 249 -4.27 10.22 9.66
N MET A 250 -5.30 10.13 10.50
CA MET A 250 -6.61 9.57 10.11
C MET A 250 -7.28 10.33 8.96
N GLU A 251 -7.09 11.64 8.88
CA GLU A 251 -7.61 12.49 7.80
C GLU A 251 -7.00 12.13 6.44
N TYR A 252 -5.78 11.61 6.42
CA TYR A 252 -5.17 11.05 5.20
C TYR A 252 -5.81 9.71 4.85
N PHE A 253 -5.96 8.79 5.79
CA PHE A 253 -6.60 7.50 5.51
C PHE A 253 -8.06 7.65 5.11
N HIS A 254 -8.75 8.65 5.66
CA HIS A 254 -10.16 8.98 5.40
C HIS A 254 -10.31 10.15 4.41
N MET A 255 -9.28 10.40 3.60
CA MET A 255 -9.23 11.54 2.69
C MET A 255 -10.44 11.62 1.76
N ASN A 256 -10.84 12.85 1.46
CA ASN A 256 -11.85 13.17 0.46
C ASN A 256 -11.28 13.13 -0.97
N TRP A 257 -12.12 13.44 -1.95
CA TRP A 257 -11.73 13.45 -3.36
C TRP A 257 -10.57 14.41 -3.67
N PHE A 258 -10.49 15.55 -2.97
CA PHE A 258 -9.40 16.51 -3.17
C PHE A 258 -8.05 15.90 -2.75
N GLY A 259 -8.00 15.26 -1.57
CA GLY A 259 -6.83 14.52 -1.11
C GLY A 259 -6.44 13.38 -2.05
N ASN A 260 -7.44 12.66 -2.58
CA ASN A 260 -7.20 11.62 -3.60
C ASN A 260 -6.50 12.20 -4.84
N PHE A 261 -7.01 13.30 -5.41
CA PHE A 261 -6.43 13.93 -6.61
C PHE A 261 -5.03 14.48 -6.38
N MET A 262 -4.79 15.17 -5.25
CA MET A 262 -3.45 15.64 -4.89
C MET A 262 -2.45 14.50 -4.77
N THR A 263 -2.87 13.41 -4.13
CA THR A 263 -2.00 12.23 -3.97
C THR A 263 -1.72 11.57 -5.32
N LEU A 264 -2.70 11.45 -6.22
CA LEU A 264 -2.45 10.93 -7.58
C LEU A 264 -1.49 11.82 -8.37
N GLU A 265 -1.61 13.12 -8.24
CA GLU A 265 -0.75 14.08 -8.91
C GLU A 265 0.72 13.91 -8.46
N LEU A 266 0.95 13.71 -7.16
CA LEU A 266 2.25 13.31 -6.61
C LEU A 266 2.75 11.95 -7.14
N ILE A 267 1.89 10.92 -7.21
CA ILE A 267 2.25 9.60 -7.76
C ILE A 267 2.69 9.74 -9.22
N LEU A 268 2.00 10.54 -10.02
CA LEU A 268 2.28 10.76 -11.43
C LEU A 268 3.58 11.56 -11.62
N LEU A 269 3.84 12.58 -10.80
CA LEU A 269 5.14 13.27 -10.74
C LEU A 269 6.26 12.29 -10.43
N TRP A 270 6.11 11.50 -9.37
CA TRP A 270 7.11 10.54 -8.91
C TRP A 270 7.40 9.48 -9.99
N THR A 271 6.36 8.93 -10.60
CA THR A 271 6.49 7.93 -11.67
C THR A 271 7.13 8.54 -12.91
N GLY A 272 6.73 9.75 -13.31
CA GLY A 272 7.33 10.46 -14.44
C GLY A 272 8.79 10.82 -14.22
N PHE A 273 9.16 11.24 -13.01
CA PHE A 273 10.55 11.48 -12.63
C PHE A 273 11.39 10.22 -12.80
N TRP A 274 10.93 9.08 -12.26
CA TRP A 274 11.66 7.82 -12.35
C TRP A 274 11.71 7.22 -13.75
N HIS A 275 10.77 7.56 -14.64
CA HIS A 275 10.89 7.22 -16.06
C HIS A 275 12.21 7.72 -16.64
N PHE A 276 12.54 8.99 -16.42
CA PHE A 276 13.79 9.58 -16.94
C PHE A 276 15.01 9.33 -16.06
N ALA A 277 14.84 9.24 -14.74
CA ALA A 277 15.96 9.09 -13.80
C ALA A 277 16.42 7.63 -13.64
N SER A 278 15.56 6.63 -13.89
CA SER A 278 15.86 5.22 -13.57
C SER A 278 17.13 4.71 -14.23
N GLU A 279 17.47 5.17 -15.43
CA GLU A 279 18.67 4.69 -16.13
C GLU A 279 19.98 5.12 -15.46
N THR A 280 19.97 6.25 -14.76
CA THR A 280 21.13 6.80 -14.05
C THR A 280 21.45 6.06 -12.75
N LEU A 281 20.56 5.17 -12.28
CA LEU A 281 20.75 4.44 -11.04
C LEU A 281 21.93 3.45 -11.14
N PRO A 282 22.78 3.38 -10.10
CA PRO A 282 23.78 2.32 -9.98
C PRO A 282 23.15 0.94 -10.11
N SER A 283 23.83 0.03 -10.82
CA SER A 283 23.31 -1.30 -11.14
C SER A 283 22.87 -2.09 -9.91
N LEU A 284 23.63 -2.02 -8.81
CA LEU A 284 23.29 -2.67 -7.55
C LEU A 284 21.95 -2.19 -6.98
N LEU A 285 21.74 -0.86 -6.93
CA LEU A 285 20.51 -0.26 -6.42
C LEU A 285 19.34 -0.58 -7.35
N LYS A 286 19.50 -0.37 -8.66
CA LYS A 286 18.50 -0.69 -9.69
C LYS A 286 18.03 -2.13 -9.59
N ASN A 287 18.97 -3.09 -9.54
CA ASN A 287 18.66 -4.52 -9.44
C ASN A 287 17.95 -4.88 -8.12
N THR A 288 18.33 -4.23 -7.01
CA THR A 288 17.70 -4.45 -5.71
C THR A 288 16.26 -3.97 -5.68
N LEU A 289 16.00 -2.74 -6.14
CA LEU A 289 14.66 -2.16 -6.23
C LEU A 289 13.74 -3.00 -7.13
N VAL A 290 14.24 -3.40 -8.31
CA VAL A 290 13.50 -4.27 -9.23
C VAL A 290 13.20 -5.63 -8.61
N ARG A 291 14.13 -6.18 -7.81
CA ARG A 291 13.94 -7.46 -7.13
C ARG A 291 12.88 -7.37 -6.03
N TRP A 292 12.91 -6.36 -5.18
CA TRP A 292 11.86 -6.12 -4.17
C TRP A 292 10.49 -5.99 -4.84
N SER A 293 10.42 -5.20 -5.90
CA SER A 293 9.21 -4.96 -6.66
C SER A 293 8.56 -6.21 -7.27
N LYS A 294 9.34 -7.24 -7.59
CA LYS A 294 8.85 -8.53 -8.13
C LYS A 294 8.06 -9.34 -7.12
N GLU A 295 8.42 -9.24 -5.85
CA GLU A 295 7.96 -10.16 -4.79
C GLU A 295 7.36 -9.36 -3.63
N LEU A 296 6.75 -8.22 -3.97
CA LEU A 296 6.19 -7.23 -3.05
C LEU A 296 5.32 -7.87 -1.96
N ASN A 297 4.38 -8.75 -2.31
CA ASN A 297 3.48 -9.35 -1.31
C ASN A 297 4.23 -10.24 -0.32
N VAL A 298 5.26 -10.96 -0.77
CA VAL A 298 6.06 -11.84 0.09
C VAL A 298 6.89 -10.98 1.03
N PHE A 299 7.55 -9.95 0.50
CA PHE A 299 8.29 -8.98 1.29
C PHE A 299 7.38 -8.29 2.32
N TYR A 300 6.19 -7.87 1.89
CA TYR A 300 5.17 -7.25 2.74
C TYR A 300 4.76 -8.14 3.91
N ILE A 301 4.53 -9.42 3.68
CA ILE A 301 4.17 -10.33 4.77
C ILE A 301 5.35 -10.53 5.74
N ILE A 302 6.56 -10.70 5.22
CA ILE A 302 7.74 -10.97 6.04
C ILE A 302 8.10 -9.76 6.92
N HIS A 303 8.13 -8.54 6.37
CA HIS A 303 8.53 -7.37 7.18
C HIS A 303 7.54 -7.11 8.32
N TRP A 304 6.23 -7.27 8.09
CA TRP A 304 5.23 -7.13 9.14
C TRP A 304 5.36 -8.18 10.23
N ILE A 305 5.70 -9.43 9.88
CA ILE A 305 6.00 -10.46 10.88
C ILE A 305 7.22 -10.05 11.71
N PHE A 306 8.28 -9.51 11.09
CA PHE A 306 9.43 -9.01 11.84
C PHE A 306 9.06 -7.87 12.79
N ILE A 307 8.23 -6.93 12.34
CA ILE A 307 7.82 -5.80 13.15
C ILE A 307 6.98 -6.25 14.34
N GLY A 308 5.90 -7.00 14.08
CA GLY A 308 4.97 -7.48 15.11
C GLY A 308 5.64 -8.34 16.19
N TYR A 309 6.49 -9.29 15.80
CA TYR A 309 7.24 -10.09 16.77
C TYR A 309 8.44 -9.35 17.35
N GLY A 310 9.03 -8.42 16.61
CA GLY A 310 10.07 -7.54 17.11
C GLY A 310 9.55 -6.66 18.25
N ASN A 311 8.29 -6.24 18.20
CA ASN A 311 7.66 -5.50 19.29
C ASN A 311 7.58 -6.30 20.61
N LEU A 312 7.50 -7.64 20.55
CA LEU A 312 7.57 -8.47 21.76
C LEU A 312 8.96 -8.41 22.43
N VAL A 313 10.01 -8.24 21.63
CA VAL A 313 11.41 -8.30 22.08
C VAL A 313 11.92 -6.91 22.43
N PHE A 314 11.71 -5.95 21.53
CA PHE A 314 12.24 -4.60 21.64
C PHE A 314 11.28 -3.69 22.39
N GLY A 315 9.96 -3.89 22.27
CA GLY A 315 8.90 -3.08 22.90
C GLY A 315 8.39 -1.96 21.99
N TYR A 316 7.15 -1.55 22.22
CA TYR A 316 6.45 -0.52 21.45
C TYR A 316 6.81 0.91 21.90
N PHE A 317 6.76 1.86 20.96
CA PHE A 317 6.70 3.31 21.17
C PHE A 317 7.70 3.94 22.15
N LYS A 318 8.95 3.47 22.19
CA LYS A 318 9.91 3.90 23.23
C LYS A 318 11.33 4.17 22.74
N HIS A 319 11.60 3.94 21.46
CA HIS A 319 12.95 4.02 20.92
C HIS A 319 13.28 5.42 20.36
N SER A 320 14.56 5.76 20.43
CA SER A 320 15.15 6.95 19.80
C SER A 320 15.28 6.77 18.28
N VAL A 321 15.52 7.87 17.56
CA VAL A 321 15.71 7.83 16.10
C VAL A 321 16.81 6.85 15.68
N ILE A 322 17.94 6.82 16.39
CA ILE A 322 19.07 5.94 16.04
C ILE A 322 18.68 4.47 16.19
N GLU A 323 18.02 4.12 17.29
CA GLU A 323 17.56 2.75 17.54
C GLU A 323 16.51 2.31 16.50
N VAL A 324 15.57 3.18 16.15
CA VAL A 324 14.60 2.93 15.08
C VAL A 324 15.30 2.70 13.74
N LEU A 325 16.30 3.51 13.40
CA LEU A 325 17.05 3.35 12.15
C LEU A 325 17.83 2.01 12.11
N LEU A 326 18.36 1.57 13.25
CA LEU A 326 19.01 0.26 13.37
C LEU A 326 18.00 -0.88 13.16
N LEU A 327 16.82 -0.79 13.79
CA LEU A 327 15.73 -1.76 13.63
C LEU A 327 15.17 -1.76 12.20
N PHE A 328 15.10 -0.60 11.54
CA PHE A 328 14.75 -0.46 10.14
C PHE A 328 15.74 -1.20 9.23
N VAL A 329 17.05 -0.95 9.39
CA VAL A 329 18.09 -1.62 8.59
C VAL A 329 18.04 -3.13 8.80
N PHE A 330 17.89 -3.58 10.05
CA PHE A 330 17.75 -4.99 10.37
C PHE A 330 16.52 -5.60 9.70
N THR A 331 15.34 -5.00 9.89
CA THR A 331 14.07 -5.48 9.34
C THR A 331 14.11 -5.53 7.82
N LEU A 332 14.65 -4.50 7.17
CA LEU A 332 14.81 -4.44 5.72
C LEU A 332 15.74 -5.57 5.20
N ALA A 333 16.92 -5.71 5.80
CA ALA A 333 17.90 -6.73 5.39
C ALA A 333 17.39 -8.16 5.63
N ALA A 334 16.76 -8.40 6.78
CA ALA A 334 16.20 -9.69 7.12
C ALA A 334 15.02 -10.06 6.20
N SER A 335 14.13 -9.10 5.92
CA SER A 335 13.01 -9.29 5.00
C SER A 335 13.48 -9.57 3.58
N ASP A 336 14.52 -8.86 3.13
CA ASP A 336 15.14 -9.09 1.84
C ASP A 336 15.75 -10.49 1.72
N TRP A 337 16.52 -10.90 2.72
CA TRP A 337 17.20 -12.19 2.74
C TRP A 337 16.23 -13.37 2.79
N ILE A 338 15.21 -13.31 3.64
CA ILE A 338 14.18 -14.36 3.73
C ILE A 338 13.38 -14.43 2.43
N THR A 339 13.01 -13.27 1.86
CA THR A 339 12.32 -13.21 0.57
C THR A 339 13.15 -13.91 -0.52
N ALA A 340 14.45 -13.62 -0.59
CA ALA A 340 15.37 -14.28 -1.52
C ALA A 340 15.45 -15.80 -1.30
N CYS A 341 15.55 -16.25 -0.05
CA CYS A 341 15.56 -17.68 0.30
C CYS A 341 14.26 -18.38 -0.09
N PHE A 342 13.11 -17.75 0.16
CA PHE A 342 11.80 -18.28 -0.19
C PHE A 342 11.65 -18.48 -1.70
N ILE A 343 12.05 -17.49 -2.50
CA ILE A 343 12.01 -17.57 -3.97
C ILE A 343 12.92 -18.69 -4.48
N LYS A 344 14.14 -18.78 -3.94
CA LYS A 344 15.09 -19.84 -4.31
C LYS A 344 14.48 -21.23 -4.07
N ARG A 345 13.83 -21.44 -2.92
CA ARG A 345 13.13 -22.70 -2.60
C ARG A 345 11.93 -22.96 -3.50
N ARG A 346 11.10 -21.94 -3.76
CA ARG A 346 9.92 -22.02 -4.65
C ARG A 346 10.29 -22.46 -6.07
N ASN A 347 11.48 -22.08 -6.53
CA ASN A 347 11.97 -22.38 -7.88
C ASN A 347 12.77 -23.68 -7.96
N LEU A 348 12.98 -24.43 -6.86
CA LEU A 348 13.60 -25.75 -6.92
C LEU A 348 12.63 -26.75 -7.60
N PRO A 349 13.12 -27.65 -8.48
CA PRO A 349 12.29 -28.73 -9.00
C PRO A 349 11.80 -29.57 -7.83
N LEU A 350 10.48 -29.79 -7.74
CA LEU A 350 9.94 -30.79 -6.82
C LEU A 350 10.58 -32.14 -7.20
N SER A 351 11.42 -32.69 -6.33
CA SER A 351 11.96 -34.03 -6.52
C SER A 351 10.78 -35.00 -6.63
N LYS A 352 10.64 -35.66 -7.78
CA LYS A 352 9.68 -36.78 -7.91
C LYS A 352 10.00 -37.78 -6.78
N PRO A 353 8.99 -38.28 -6.04
CA PRO A 353 9.24 -39.31 -5.06
C PRO A 353 9.91 -40.50 -5.75
N ALA A 354 11.07 -40.91 -5.24
CA ALA A 354 11.75 -42.13 -5.65
C ALA A 354 10.90 -43.32 -5.19
N GLY A 355 10.07 -43.86 -6.08
CA GLY A 355 9.20 -44.98 -5.71
C GLY A 355 8.03 -45.24 -6.66
N SER A 356 8.29 -45.40 -7.95
CA SER A 356 7.42 -46.23 -8.80
C SER A 356 8.29 -47.32 -9.41
N VAL A 357 8.65 -48.31 -8.59
CA VAL A 357 9.12 -49.58 -9.10
C VAL A 357 7.93 -50.21 -9.82
N ARG A 358 8.12 -50.51 -11.11
CA ARG A 358 7.27 -51.40 -11.90
C ARG A 358 7.20 -52.75 -11.18
N ARG A 359 6.16 -52.94 -10.36
CA ARG A 359 5.38 -54.15 -10.07
C ARG A 359 4.45 -54.55 -11.19
#